data_AF-A0A9N9EIP4-F1
#
_entry.id   AF-A0A9N9EIP4-F1
#
_cell.length_a   1.000
_cell.length_b   1.000
_cell.length_c   1.000
_cell.angle_alpha   90.00
_cell.angle_beta   90.00
_cell.angle_gamma   90.00
#
_symmetry.space_group_name_H-M   'P 1'
#
loop_
_entity.id
_entity.type
_entity.pdbx_description
1 polymer ?
#
loop_
_entity_poly.entity_id
_entity_poly.type
_entity_poly.pdbx_seq_one_letter_code
_entity_poly.pdbx_strand_id
1 'polypeptide(L)'
;MSDTLEIPPKIKLILRHDWAKLNSNLPKLIETLTKELGSTECWHKKSTFFEHLFHVYQILTIWNQPQYLIDCGLFHSAYSNSYVNLAIFKLNNDINERKKLESLIGEKAENFAHLFCIIPRHDLIFNQIFGKLNFNDLEEDNDEKLRIIIPDEGIKVQNINTNEPIILDKFTLALFLIFTMADFSDQVFGWQDELFENYDGQLLFYQKSNDEFNFSLWPGDCKPGLWLTCLSRIGKIIRWCLKDSDPELIPPVFNNCTVTLEPLNLIKSRDLYWEVVTINNNLRNVEAIPEIEKKLKECIEINPFVAEPHVLLAQIYMRLEKYEEAEQEGLRALKIFFDWGTCWDKRMNWDVWIAYVRVVIDCARKKEWFKNGFDTLKVGLVPGI
;
A
#
# COMPACT_ATOMS: atom_id res chain seq x y z
N MET A 1 21.67 -9.01 -22.68
CA MET A 1 22.02 -8.20 -21.48
C MET A 1 21.21 -8.81 -20.34
N SER A 2 21.73 -8.84 -19.12
CA SER A 2 21.21 -9.66 -18.02
C SER A 2 19.73 -9.35 -17.68
N ASP A 3 18.78 -10.05 -18.29
CA ASP A 3 17.31 -9.88 -18.15
C ASP A 3 16.74 -10.39 -16.81
N THR A 4 17.60 -10.60 -15.81
CA THR A 4 17.17 -11.05 -14.48
C THR A 4 16.90 -9.84 -13.59
N LEU A 5 15.62 -9.56 -13.33
CA LEU A 5 15.23 -8.68 -12.23
C LEU A 5 15.63 -9.35 -10.91
N GLU A 6 16.80 -8.99 -10.37
CA GLU A 6 17.25 -9.43 -9.06
C GLU A 6 16.40 -8.80 -7.95
N ILE A 7 16.20 -9.54 -6.85
CA ILE A 7 15.51 -8.99 -5.68
C ILE A 7 16.36 -7.84 -5.10
N PRO A 8 15.82 -6.60 -5.00
CA PRO A 8 16.55 -5.47 -4.46
C PRO A 8 17.11 -5.75 -3.05
N PRO A 9 18.31 -5.25 -2.69
CA PRO A 9 18.97 -5.59 -1.44
C PRO A 9 18.11 -5.41 -0.18
N LYS A 10 17.39 -4.29 -0.06
CA LYS A 10 16.48 -4.02 1.08
C LYS A 10 15.32 -5.02 1.12
N ILE A 11 14.68 -5.29 -0.02
CA ILE A 11 13.61 -6.28 -0.13
C ILE A 11 14.13 -7.68 0.24
N LYS A 12 15.34 -8.03 -0.18
CA LYS A 12 15.96 -9.32 0.16
C LYS A 12 16.19 -9.48 1.65
N LEU A 13 16.58 -8.42 2.36
CA LEU A 13 16.71 -8.43 3.82
C LEU A 13 15.33 -8.60 4.48
N ILE A 14 14.30 -7.93 3.96
CA ILE A 14 12.92 -8.04 4.45
C ILE A 14 12.39 -9.47 4.30
N LEU A 15 12.47 -10.04 3.09
CA LEU A 15 12.01 -11.41 2.81
C LEU A 15 12.76 -12.49 3.60
N ARG A 16 13.99 -12.19 4.06
CA ARG A 16 14.80 -13.10 4.88
C ARG A 16 14.68 -12.85 6.38
N HIS A 17 13.91 -11.85 6.77
CA HIS A 17 13.74 -11.42 8.14
C HIS A 17 15.10 -11.05 8.80
N ASP A 18 16.05 -10.54 8.02
CA ASP A 18 17.39 -10.14 8.50
C ASP A 18 17.35 -8.70 9.04
N TRP A 19 16.58 -8.54 10.13
CA TRP A 19 16.24 -7.24 10.72
C TRP A 19 17.44 -6.43 11.16
N ALA A 20 18.45 -7.09 11.75
CA ALA A 20 19.65 -6.43 12.25
C ALA A 20 20.49 -5.80 11.13
N LYS A 21 20.52 -6.41 9.93
CA LYS A 21 21.18 -5.82 8.77
C LYS A 21 20.35 -4.74 8.08
N LEU A 22 19.02 -4.84 8.16
CA LEU A 22 18.12 -3.83 7.61
C LEU A 22 18.21 -2.52 8.42
N ASN A 23 18.11 -2.64 9.75
CA ASN A 23 18.37 -1.56 10.71
C ASN A 23 18.80 -2.20 12.03
N SER A 24 19.99 -1.84 12.52
CA SER A 24 20.55 -2.40 13.76
C SER A 24 19.66 -2.26 15.00
N ASN A 25 18.76 -1.27 15.05
CA ASN A 25 17.82 -1.05 16.15
C ASN A 25 16.49 -1.80 15.97
N LEU A 26 16.16 -2.26 14.75
CA LEU A 26 14.87 -2.89 14.44
C LEU A 26 14.54 -4.11 15.31
N PRO A 27 15.49 -5.03 15.63
CA PRO A 27 15.18 -6.15 16.54
C PRO A 27 14.64 -5.69 17.90
N LYS A 28 15.22 -4.62 18.46
CA LYS A 28 14.77 -4.04 19.74
C LYS A 28 13.39 -3.42 19.60
N LEU A 29 13.13 -2.67 18.52
CA LEU A 29 11.83 -2.05 18.28
C LEU A 29 10.72 -3.11 18.11
N ILE A 30 11.00 -4.18 17.36
CA ILE A 30 10.08 -5.32 17.22
C ILE A 30 9.83 -5.99 18.58
N GLU A 31 10.87 -6.22 19.38
CA GLU A 31 10.72 -6.81 20.71
C GLU A 31 9.85 -5.95 21.63
N THR A 32 10.07 -4.63 21.64
CA THR A 32 9.23 -3.68 22.37
C THR A 32 7.77 -3.74 21.91
N LEU A 33 7.50 -3.67 20.60
CA LEU A 33 6.13 -3.73 20.08
C LEU A 33 5.43 -5.06 20.38
N THR A 34 6.14 -6.17 20.23
CA THR A 34 5.54 -7.52 20.32
C THR A 34 5.45 -8.00 21.76
N LYS A 35 6.52 -7.92 22.55
CA LYS A 35 6.59 -8.50 23.90
C LYS A 35 6.20 -7.53 25.00
N GLU A 36 6.65 -6.28 24.92
CA GLU A 36 6.40 -5.30 25.99
C GLU A 36 5.00 -4.68 25.84
N LEU A 37 4.57 -4.44 24.59
CA LEU A 37 3.33 -3.73 24.29
C LEU A 37 2.21 -4.64 23.76
N GLY A 38 2.49 -5.92 23.48
CA GLY A 38 1.48 -6.90 23.08
C GLY A 38 0.79 -6.60 21.74
N SER A 39 1.41 -5.83 20.84
CA SER A 39 0.74 -5.37 19.59
C SER A 39 0.34 -6.51 18.63
N THR A 40 0.86 -7.71 18.83
CA THR A 40 0.46 -8.94 18.11
C THR A 40 -0.88 -9.51 18.56
N GLU A 41 -1.37 -9.10 19.73
CA GLU A 41 -2.66 -9.55 20.30
C GLU A 41 -3.80 -8.57 19.97
N CYS A 42 -3.46 -7.40 19.43
CA CYS A 42 -4.40 -6.34 19.09
C CYS A 42 -4.89 -6.48 17.64
N TRP A 43 -6.19 -6.60 17.43
CA TRP A 43 -6.79 -6.52 16.11
C TRP A 43 -6.66 -5.11 15.52
N HIS A 44 -6.26 -5.00 14.25
CA HIS A 44 -6.21 -3.73 13.54
C HIS A 44 -6.65 -3.89 12.08
N LYS A 45 -7.94 -3.67 11.82
CA LYS A 45 -8.54 -3.64 10.48
C LYS A 45 -8.28 -4.94 9.71
N LYS A 46 -7.21 -5.03 8.92
CA LYS A 46 -6.85 -6.19 8.11
C LYS A 46 -6.22 -7.33 8.92
N SER A 47 -5.38 -7.02 9.91
CA SER A 47 -4.45 -7.97 10.53
C SER A 47 -4.22 -7.65 12.01
N THR A 48 -3.16 -8.19 12.62
CA THR A 48 -2.70 -7.69 13.93
C THR A 48 -2.15 -6.27 13.80
N PHE A 49 -2.15 -5.52 14.90
CA PHE A 49 -1.62 -4.17 14.92
C PHE A 49 -0.11 -4.15 14.63
N PHE A 50 0.64 -5.12 15.15
CA PHE A 50 2.05 -5.30 14.82
C PHE A 50 2.28 -5.43 13.30
N GLU A 51 1.56 -6.34 12.63
CA GLU A 51 1.72 -6.57 11.20
C GLU A 51 1.45 -5.31 10.39
N HIS A 52 0.41 -4.56 10.73
CA HIS A 52 0.09 -3.29 10.08
C HIS A 52 1.24 -2.28 10.23
N LEU A 53 1.72 -2.05 11.47
CA LEU A 53 2.84 -1.15 11.74
C LEU A 53 4.11 -1.57 10.97
N PHE A 54 4.37 -2.87 10.93
CA PHE A 54 5.51 -3.43 10.22
C PHE A 54 5.39 -3.29 8.69
N HIS A 55 4.19 -3.48 8.12
CA HIS A 55 3.98 -3.30 6.68
C HIS A 55 4.13 -1.83 6.26
N VAL A 56 3.69 -0.87 7.08
CA VAL A 56 3.94 0.56 6.83
C VAL A 56 5.45 0.85 6.88
N TYR A 57 6.17 0.33 7.87
CA TYR A 57 7.64 0.40 7.92
C TYR A 57 8.30 -0.19 6.67
N GLN A 58 7.82 -1.35 6.21
CA GLN A 58 8.31 -2.02 5.01
C GLN A 58 8.10 -1.17 3.76
N ILE A 59 6.89 -0.62 3.54
CA ILE A 59 6.58 0.23 2.38
C ILE A 59 7.50 1.46 2.38
N LEU A 60 7.62 2.17 3.50
CA LEU A 60 8.48 3.36 3.62
C LEU A 60 9.97 3.01 3.40
N THR A 61 10.42 1.84 3.87
CA THR A 61 11.78 1.33 3.66
C THR A 61 12.07 1.07 2.18
N ILE A 62 11.10 0.47 1.48
CA ILE A 62 11.18 0.14 0.05
C ILE A 62 11.15 1.42 -0.79
N TRP A 63 10.33 2.41 -0.41
CA TRP A 63 10.30 3.74 -1.01
C TRP A 63 11.48 4.63 -0.63
N ASN A 64 12.51 4.09 0.03
CA ASN A 64 13.74 4.79 0.41
C ASN A 64 13.50 6.10 1.19
N GLN A 65 12.48 6.12 2.04
CA GLN A 65 12.16 7.31 2.83
C GLN A 65 13.22 7.59 3.91
N PRO A 66 13.27 8.81 4.47
CA PRO A 66 14.22 9.14 5.52
C PRO A 66 14.04 8.22 6.75
N GLN A 67 15.13 7.85 7.41
CA GLN A 67 15.09 6.86 8.50
C GLN A 67 14.11 7.24 9.63
N TYR A 68 13.99 8.52 9.97
CA TYR A 68 13.04 8.97 10.99
C TYR A 68 11.57 8.75 10.57
N LEU A 69 11.26 8.82 9.28
CA LEU A 69 9.92 8.56 8.76
C LEU A 69 9.65 7.05 8.72
N ILE A 70 10.66 6.26 8.33
CA ILE A 70 10.63 4.79 8.39
C ILE A 70 10.37 4.32 9.83
N ASP A 71 11.13 4.82 10.82
CA ASP A 71 10.99 4.43 12.22
C ASP A 71 9.65 4.91 12.80
N CYS A 72 9.16 6.09 12.39
CA CYS A 72 7.79 6.53 12.67
C CYS A 72 6.75 5.51 12.15
N GLY A 73 7.01 4.84 11.02
CA GLY A 73 6.24 3.70 10.49
C GLY A 73 5.76 2.72 11.56
N LEU A 74 6.68 2.33 12.45
CA LEU A 74 6.44 1.35 13.52
C LEU A 74 5.60 1.89 14.70
N PHE A 75 5.42 3.20 14.81
CA PHE A 75 4.80 3.84 15.98
C PHE A 75 3.80 4.95 15.62
N HIS A 76 3.38 5.05 14.36
CA HIS A 76 2.58 6.18 13.86
C HIS A 76 1.17 6.27 14.43
N SER A 77 0.67 5.18 15.02
CA SER A 77 -0.61 5.13 15.73
C SER A 77 -0.41 4.89 17.23
N ALA A 78 0.80 5.10 17.76
CA ALA A 78 1.15 4.71 19.13
C ALA A 78 0.37 5.49 20.20
N TYR A 79 -0.17 6.66 19.87
CA TYR A 79 -0.80 7.57 20.81
C TYR A 79 -2.34 7.54 20.85
N SER A 80 -2.98 6.63 20.11
CA SER A 80 -4.39 6.73 19.69
C SER A 80 -4.60 7.93 18.76
N ASN A 81 -5.39 7.73 17.71
CA ASN A 81 -5.89 8.82 16.85
C ASN A 81 -7.42 8.83 16.89
N SER A 82 -8.06 9.79 16.21
CA SER A 82 -9.52 9.98 16.17
C SER A 82 -10.33 8.78 15.66
N TYR A 83 -9.69 7.72 15.14
CA TYR A 83 -10.35 6.59 14.49
C TYR A 83 -10.06 5.23 15.14
N VAL A 84 -9.11 5.14 16.09
CA VAL A 84 -8.64 3.86 16.63
C VAL A 84 -8.29 3.98 18.12
N ASN A 85 -9.04 3.28 18.99
CA ASN A 85 -8.79 3.17 20.43
C ASN A 85 -7.76 2.06 20.75
N LEU A 86 -6.57 2.15 20.14
CA LEU A 86 -5.43 1.23 20.33
C LEU A 86 -4.18 2.01 20.73
N ALA A 87 -4.31 2.92 21.69
CA ALA A 87 -3.14 3.60 22.26
C ALA A 87 -2.21 2.57 22.92
N ILE A 88 -1.07 2.32 22.29
CA ILE A 88 0.08 1.65 22.90
C ILE A 88 0.66 2.54 24.02
N PHE A 89 0.65 3.86 23.82
CA PHE A 89 0.96 4.89 24.78
C PHE A 89 -0.26 5.79 24.98
N LYS A 90 -0.69 6.00 26.23
CA LYS A 90 -1.87 6.82 26.53
C LYS A 90 -1.47 8.30 26.53
N LEU A 91 -1.92 9.08 25.53
CA LEU A 91 -1.86 10.55 25.55
C LEU A 91 -2.86 11.14 26.58
N ASN A 92 -2.70 10.80 27.86
CA ASN A 92 -3.43 11.47 28.93
C ASN A 92 -2.59 12.63 29.50
N ASN A 93 -2.06 13.47 28.62
CA ASN A 93 -1.20 14.63 28.96
C ASN A 93 0.09 14.31 29.72
N ASP A 94 0.57 13.07 29.67
CA ASP A 94 1.85 12.70 30.29
C ASP A 94 3.01 12.89 29.30
N ILE A 95 3.76 13.98 29.46
CA ILE A 95 4.99 14.27 28.73
C ILE A 95 5.99 13.09 28.79
N ASN A 96 5.91 12.25 29.82
CA ASN A 96 6.78 11.11 30.00
C ASN A 96 6.54 10.03 28.93
N GLU A 97 5.32 9.86 28.41
CA GLU A 97 5.04 8.88 27.36
C GLU A 97 5.64 9.32 26.01
N ARG A 98 5.58 10.63 25.69
CA ARG A 98 6.27 11.17 24.52
C ARG A 98 7.78 11.02 24.62
N LYS A 99 8.35 11.29 25.81
CA LYS A 99 9.79 11.11 26.06
C LYS A 99 10.23 9.65 25.99
N LYS A 100 9.38 8.69 26.38
CA LYS A 100 9.66 7.26 26.20
C LYS A 100 9.77 6.91 24.71
N LEU A 101 8.80 7.31 23.89
CA LEU A 101 8.87 7.04 22.45
C LEU A 101 10.06 7.75 21.80
N GLU A 102 10.32 9.01 22.14
CA GLU A 102 11.51 9.76 21.70
C GLU A 102 12.81 9.00 22.01
N SER A 103 12.92 8.37 23.19
CA SER A 103 14.10 7.58 23.55
C SER A 103 14.28 6.30 22.73
N LEU A 104 13.22 5.81 22.08
CA LEU A 104 13.23 4.60 21.26
C LEU A 104 13.53 4.88 19.79
N ILE A 105 12.90 5.91 19.22
CA ILE A 105 12.94 6.20 17.77
C ILE A 105 13.56 7.57 17.42
N GLY A 106 13.93 8.35 18.42
CA GLY A 106 14.50 9.69 18.26
C GLY A 106 13.44 10.79 18.13
N GLU A 107 13.87 12.03 18.41
CA GLU A 107 13.01 13.22 18.46
C GLU A 107 12.27 13.49 17.15
N LYS A 108 12.95 13.39 15.99
CA LYS A 108 12.31 13.66 14.70
C LYS A 108 11.20 12.66 14.37
N ALA A 109 11.43 11.38 14.65
CA ALA A 109 10.46 10.32 14.37
C ALA A 109 9.26 10.42 15.32
N GLU A 110 9.51 10.66 16.62
CA GLU A 110 8.46 10.87 17.61
C GLU A 110 7.59 12.09 17.31
N ASN A 111 8.21 13.23 16.97
CA ASN A 111 7.47 14.43 16.62
C ASN A 111 6.54 14.20 15.42
N PHE A 112 6.99 13.41 14.43
CA PHE A 112 6.15 13.04 13.29
C PHE A 112 5.02 12.08 13.68
N ALA A 113 5.29 11.08 14.53
CA ALA A 113 4.27 10.18 15.04
C ALA A 113 3.18 10.94 15.83
N HIS A 114 3.59 11.90 16.67
CA HIS A 114 2.67 12.80 17.37
C HIS A 114 1.87 13.64 16.39
N LEU A 115 2.53 14.27 15.41
CA LEU A 115 1.88 15.08 14.37
C LEU A 115 0.82 14.28 13.60
N PHE A 116 1.12 13.02 13.27
CA PHE A 116 0.21 12.09 12.60
C PHE A 116 -1.02 11.73 13.42
N CYS A 117 -0.92 11.74 14.75
CA CYS A 117 -2.03 11.46 15.65
C CYS A 117 -2.97 12.66 15.87
N ILE A 118 -2.48 13.89 15.70
CA ILE A 118 -3.23 15.11 16.00
C ILE A 118 -3.81 15.82 14.78
N ILE A 119 -3.37 15.49 13.56
CA ILE A 119 -3.89 16.07 12.32
C ILE A 119 -5.14 15.31 11.85
N PRO A 120 -6.25 16.02 11.55
CA PRO A 120 -7.47 15.41 10.99
C PRO A 120 -7.22 15.07 9.52
N ARG A 121 -6.59 13.93 9.28
CA ARG A 121 -6.17 13.46 7.95
C ARG A 121 -7.28 13.47 6.92
N HIS A 122 -8.46 13.03 7.34
CA HIS A 122 -9.63 12.99 6.49
C HIS A 122 -10.03 14.39 6.03
N ASP A 123 -10.15 15.33 6.96
CA ASP A 123 -10.51 16.71 6.63
C ASP A 123 -9.46 17.37 5.72
N LEU A 124 -8.17 17.22 6.05
CA LEU A 124 -7.07 17.74 5.25
C LEU A 124 -7.14 17.23 3.80
N ILE A 125 -7.21 15.91 3.61
CA ILE A 125 -7.14 15.31 2.28
C ILE A 125 -8.44 15.51 1.51
N PHE A 126 -9.57 15.15 2.10
CA PHE A 126 -10.83 15.05 1.36
C PHE A 126 -11.59 16.38 1.29
N ASN A 127 -11.57 17.20 2.34
CA ASN A 127 -12.32 18.46 2.35
C ASN A 127 -11.44 19.63 1.91
N GLN A 128 -10.25 19.79 2.49
CA GLN A 128 -9.43 20.97 2.24
C GLN A 128 -8.71 20.92 0.90
N ILE A 129 -8.19 19.74 0.53
CA ILE A 129 -7.46 19.52 -0.72
C ILE A 129 -8.41 19.05 -1.82
N PHE A 130 -8.94 17.83 -1.75
CA PHE A 130 -9.77 17.24 -2.82
C PHE A 130 -11.12 17.93 -2.99
N GLY A 131 -11.67 18.54 -1.95
CA GLY A 131 -12.88 19.36 -2.06
C GLY A 131 -12.69 20.64 -2.88
N LYS A 132 -11.44 21.06 -3.12
CA LYS A 132 -11.07 22.24 -3.91
C LYS A 132 -10.27 21.91 -5.18
N LEU A 133 -9.86 20.65 -5.32
CA LEU A 133 -9.03 20.13 -6.41
C LEU A 133 -9.68 18.88 -7.00
N ASN A 134 -10.30 19.04 -8.16
CA ASN A 134 -10.97 17.92 -8.83
C ASN A 134 -9.95 17.01 -9.52
N PHE A 135 -10.42 15.91 -10.11
CA PHE A 135 -9.57 14.92 -10.78
C PHE A 135 -8.83 15.52 -11.99
N ASN A 136 -9.52 16.28 -12.83
CA ASN A 136 -8.96 16.88 -14.06
C ASN A 136 -7.88 17.93 -13.74
N ASP A 137 -8.05 18.71 -12.67
CA ASP A 137 -7.06 19.70 -12.23
C ASP A 137 -5.68 19.06 -11.96
N LEU A 138 -5.66 17.81 -11.48
CA LEU A 138 -4.45 17.05 -11.22
C LEU A 138 -3.85 16.43 -12.49
N GLU A 139 -4.70 15.93 -13.40
CA GLU A 139 -4.24 15.37 -14.68
C GLU A 139 -3.57 16.42 -15.56
N GLU A 140 -4.07 17.66 -15.55
CA GLU A 140 -3.51 18.78 -16.30
C GLU A 140 -2.27 19.43 -15.64
N ASP A 141 -1.79 18.88 -14.51
CA ASP A 141 -0.68 19.44 -13.71
C ASP A 141 -0.90 20.94 -13.41
N ASN A 142 -2.10 21.30 -12.94
CA ASN A 142 -2.46 22.70 -12.66
C ASN A 142 -1.78 23.24 -11.39
N ASP A 143 -0.50 23.56 -11.52
CA ASP A 143 0.36 24.09 -10.46
C ASP A 143 -0.20 25.38 -9.85
N GLU A 144 -0.91 26.21 -10.62
CA GLU A 144 -1.53 27.45 -10.11
C GLU A 144 -2.65 27.15 -9.12
N LYS A 145 -3.53 26.20 -9.45
CA LYS A 145 -4.60 25.77 -8.55
C LYS A 145 -4.04 25.15 -7.28
N LEU A 146 -2.98 24.35 -7.39
CA LEU A 146 -2.27 23.78 -6.24
C LEU A 146 -1.70 24.86 -5.33
N ARG A 147 -1.06 25.92 -5.87
CA ARG A 147 -0.56 27.06 -5.07
C ARG A 147 -1.65 27.82 -4.32
N ILE A 148 -2.86 27.88 -4.87
CA ILE A 148 -4.00 28.52 -4.19
C ILE A 148 -4.47 27.67 -2.99
N ILE A 149 -4.42 26.35 -3.11
CA ILE A 149 -4.90 25.42 -2.07
C ILE A 149 -3.82 25.19 -1.00
N ILE A 150 -2.56 25.09 -1.43
CA ILE A 150 -1.37 24.88 -0.62
C ILE A 150 -0.46 26.10 -0.84
N PRO A 151 -0.68 27.20 -0.10
CA PRO A 151 0.10 28.41 -0.27
C PRO A 151 1.54 28.24 0.25
N ASP A 152 2.44 29.16 -0.11
CA ASP A 152 3.87 29.05 0.22
C ASP A 152 4.12 29.06 1.74
N GLU A 153 3.28 29.74 2.52
CA GLU A 153 3.31 29.70 3.99
C GLU A 153 2.86 28.36 4.58
N GLY A 154 2.27 27.46 3.78
CA GLY A 154 1.78 26.15 4.19
C GLY A 154 0.26 26.08 4.37
N ILE A 155 -0.26 24.85 4.37
CA ILE A 155 -1.69 24.58 4.60
C ILE A 155 -2.00 24.55 6.09
N LYS A 156 -3.09 25.22 6.49
CA LYS A 156 -3.52 25.32 7.89
C LYS A 156 -4.52 24.21 8.23
N VAL A 157 -4.19 23.39 9.22
CA VAL A 157 -5.07 22.37 9.79
C VAL A 157 -5.36 22.65 11.26
N GLN A 158 -6.40 22.05 11.82
CA GLN A 158 -6.72 22.17 13.24
C GLN A 158 -6.29 20.91 13.98
N ASN A 159 -5.67 21.06 15.15
CA ASN A 159 -5.43 19.95 16.04
C ASN A 159 -6.77 19.30 16.44
N ILE A 160 -6.92 17.98 16.26
CA ILE A 160 -8.15 17.23 16.57
C ILE A 160 -8.64 17.46 18.01
N ASN A 161 -7.72 17.59 18.97
CA ASN A 161 -8.04 17.65 20.39
C ASN A 161 -8.17 19.08 20.92
N THR A 162 -7.32 20.00 20.45
CA THR A 162 -7.24 21.37 21.00
C THR A 162 -7.87 22.42 20.10
N ASN A 163 -8.18 22.10 18.84
CA ASN A 163 -8.54 23.04 17.77
C ASN A 163 -7.48 24.12 17.49
N GLU A 164 -6.28 24.02 18.08
CA GLU A 164 -5.19 24.94 17.80
C GLU A 164 -4.72 24.79 16.34
N PRO A 165 -4.35 25.90 15.68
CA PRO A 165 -3.90 25.86 14.31
C PRO A 165 -2.51 25.25 14.20
N ILE A 166 -2.35 24.30 13.28
CA ILE A 166 -1.08 23.73 12.86
C ILE A 166 -0.88 24.12 11.41
N ILE A 167 0.31 24.62 11.07
CA ILE A 167 0.68 24.95 9.69
C ILE A 167 1.61 23.86 9.19
N LEU A 168 1.24 23.26 8.06
CA LEU A 168 2.06 22.27 7.36
C LEU A 168 2.68 22.96 6.14
N ASP A 169 3.98 23.20 6.21
CA ASP A 169 4.72 23.61 5.02
C ASP A 169 4.66 22.53 3.92
N LYS A 170 5.04 22.91 2.71
CA LYS A 170 4.97 22.06 1.51
C LYS A 170 5.73 20.73 1.67
N PHE A 171 6.89 20.74 2.33
CA PHE A 171 7.71 19.54 2.54
C PHE A 171 7.10 18.63 3.62
N THR A 172 6.69 19.20 4.75
CA THR A 172 6.02 18.47 5.84
C THR A 172 4.71 17.84 5.34
N LEU A 173 3.93 18.56 4.53
CA LEU A 173 2.74 18.02 3.86
C LEU A 173 3.08 16.84 2.96
N ALA A 174 4.16 16.92 2.18
CA ALA A 174 4.58 15.84 1.30
C ALA A 174 4.90 14.56 2.07
N LEU A 175 5.70 14.66 3.15
CA LEU A 175 6.02 13.51 4.00
C LEU A 175 4.76 12.92 4.64
N PHE A 176 3.82 13.78 5.03
CA PHE A 176 2.55 13.36 5.63
C PHE A 176 1.67 12.59 4.64
N LEU A 177 1.64 13.04 3.38
CA LEU A 177 0.93 12.39 2.29
C LEU A 177 1.60 11.07 1.89
N ILE A 178 2.94 11.00 1.82
CA ILE A 178 3.69 9.75 1.60
C ILE A 178 3.33 8.72 2.67
N PHE A 179 3.34 9.16 3.94
CA PHE A 179 2.99 8.30 5.05
C PHE A 179 1.53 7.81 4.95
N THR A 180 0.61 8.70 4.58
CA THR A 180 -0.80 8.34 4.38
C THR A 180 -0.99 7.36 3.23
N MET A 181 -0.23 7.49 2.13
CA MET A 181 -0.24 6.50 1.05
C MET A 181 0.21 5.13 1.53
N ALA A 182 1.29 5.07 2.31
CA ALA A 182 1.76 3.80 2.88
C ALA A 182 0.70 3.16 3.80
N ASP A 183 0.14 3.93 4.74
CA ASP A 183 -0.94 3.50 5.66
C ASP A 183 -2.15 2.93 4.91
N PHE A 184 -2.67 3.67 3.93
CA PHE A 184 -3.86 3.28 3.17
C PHE A 184 -3.60 2.05 2.29
N SER A 185 -2.44 2.00 1.62
CA SER A 185 -2.09 0.90 0.72
C SER A 185 -1.98 -0.44 1.46
N ASP A 186 -1.52 -0.46 2.72
CA ASP A 186 -1.52 -1.69 3.53
C ASP A 186 -2.92 -2.09 4.00
N GLN A 187 -3.67 -1.14 4.58
CA GLN A 187 -4.86 -1.51 5.36
C GLN A 187 -6.15 -1.68 4.54
N VAL A 188 -6.34 -0.92 3.45
CA VAL A 188 -7.66 -0.81 2.79
C VAL A 188 -7.92 -1.99 1.85
N PHE A 189 -9.01 -2.72 2.08
CA PHE A 189 -9.48 -3.78 1.19
C PHE A 189 -11.01 -3.79 1.15
N GLY A 190 -11.61 -4.76 0.46
CA GLY A 190 -13.04 -4.79 0.16
C GLY A 190 -13.95 -4.62 1.39
N TRP A 191 -13.54 -5.09 2.57
CA TRP A 191 -14.31 -4.87 3.80
C TRP A 191 -14.50 -3.39 4.15
N GLN A 192 -13.45 -2.55 4.00
CA GLN A 192 -13.58 -1.12 4.20
C GLN A 192 -14.37 -0.44 3.08
N ASP A 193 -14.28 -0.93 1.84
CA ASP A 193 -15.10 -0.40 0.76
C ASP A 193 -16.59 -0.56 1.09
N GLU A 194 -16.99 -1.73 1.59
CA GLU A 194 -18.36 -1.97 2.07
C GLU A 194 -18.69 -1.11 3.29
N LEU A 195 -17.79 -1.05 4.29
CA LEU A 195 -18.00 -0.31 5.54
C LEU A 195 -18.27 1.19 5.31
N PHE A 196 -17.59 1.78 4.32
CA PHE A 196 -17.68 3.21 4.00
C PHE A 196 -18.46 3.50 2.72
N GLU A 197 -19.12 2.49 2.15
CA GLU A 197 -19.87 2.59 0.89
C GLU A 197 -19.06 3.21 -0.27
N ASN A 198 -17.78 2.83 -0.38
CA ASN A 198 -16.82 3.31 -1.38
C ASN A 198 -17.08 2.69 -2.77
N TYR A 199 -18.33 2.67 -3.23
CA TYR A 199 -18.70 2.08 -4.52
C TYR A 199 -18.34 2.95 -5.72
N ASP A 200 -18.01 4.23 -5.48
CA ASP A 200 -17.58 5.18 -6.51
C ASP A 200 -16.06 5.14 -6.77
N GLY A 201 -15.31 4.38 -5.98
CA GLY A 201 -13.87 4.19 -6.12
C GLY A 201 -13.01 5.40 -5.73
N GLN A 202 -13.58 6.40 -5.06
CA GLN A 202 -12.86 7.61 -4.67
C GLN A 202 -12.19 7.53 -3.30
N LEU A 203 -12.50 6.50 -2.51
CA LEU A 203 -12.09 6.31 -1.11
C LEU A 203 -12.48 7.49 -0.22
N LEU A 204 -13.73 7.94 -0.35
CA LEU A 204 -14.27 8.98 0.51
C LEU A 204 -14.83 8.31 1.76
N PHE A 205 -14.15 8.42 2.91
CA PHE A 205 -14.69 7.94 4.18
C PHE A 205 -15.82 8.85 4.66
N TYR A 206 -16.96 8.85 3.97
CA TYR A 206 -18.16 9.54 4.44
C TYR A 206 -18.90 8.61 5.39
N GLN A 207 -19.13 9.08 6.61
CA GLN A 207 -20.21 8.53 7.41
C GLN A 207 -21.49 9.25 6.97
N LYS A 208 -22.38 8.55 6.26
CA LYS A 208 -23.70 9.13 5.97
C LYS A 208 -24.35 9.50 7.30
N SER A 209 -24.92 10.71 7.37
CA SER A 209 -25.61 11.24 8.55
C SER A 209 -26.92 10.51 8.89
N ASN A 210 -27.28 9.49 8.12
CA ASN A 210 -28.50 8.72 8.33
C ASN A 210 -28.18 7.55 9.24
N ASP A 211 -28.97 7.36 10.30
CA ASP A 211 -28.88 6.27 11.29
C ASP A 211 -29.05 4.84 10.71
N GLU A 212 -28.86 4.64 9.39
CA GLU A 212 -28.84 3.31 8.77
C GLU A 212 -27.51 2.62 9.09
N PHE A 213 -27.57 1.72 10.07
CA PHE A 213 -26.45 0.90 10.51
C PHE A 213 -25.95 0.01 9.36
N ASN A 214 -24.69 0.14 8.95
CA ASN A 214 -24.07 -0.72 7.94
C ASN A 214 -23.58 -2.03 8.57
N PHE A 215 -24.09 -3.17 8.09
CA PHE A 215 -23.82 -4.53 8.61
C PHE A 215 -22.56 -5.20 8.01
N SER A 216 -21.59 -4.45 7.49
CA SER A 216 -20.37 -5.03 6.91
C SER A 216 -19.64 -5.98 7.89
N LEU A 217 -19.67 -7.27 7.58
CA LEU A 217 -19.04 -8.32 8.39
C LEU A 217 -17.55 -8.40 8.08
N TRP A 218 -16.70 -8.40 9.11
CA TRP A 218 -15.28 -8.67 8.95
C TRP A 218 -15.01 -10.18 8.83
N PRO A 219 -14.11 -10.66 7.94
CA PRO A 219 -13.25 -9.91 7.03
C PRO A 219 -13.88 -9.62 5.65
N GLY A 220 -15.19 -9.84 5.47
CA GLY A 220 -15.86 -9.71 4.18
C GLY A 220 -15.41 -10.79 3.19
N ASP A 221 -15.46 -10.47 1.90
CA ASP A 221 -15.03 -11.37 0.82
C ASP A 221 -13.51 -11.27 0.51
N CYS A 222 -12.81 -10.34 1.18
CA CYS A 222 -11.41 -10.02 0.93
C CYS A 222 -11.10 -9.52 -0.49
N LYS A 223 -12.08 -8.96 -1.20
CA LYS A 223 -11.87 -8.35 -2.53
C LYS A 223 -10.79 -7.26 -2.48
N PRO A 224 -9.97 -7.10 -3.54
CA PRO A 224 -9.01 -6.00 -3.59
C PRO A 224 -9.70 -4.64 -3.42
N GLY A 225 -9.12 -3.76 -2.60
CA GLY A 225 -9.75 -2.49 -2.25
C GLY A 225 -9.69 -1.44 -3.36
N LEU A 226 -10.64 -0.51 -3.37
CA LEU A 226 -10.73 0.63 -4.29
C LEU A 226 -9.98 1.87 -3.75
N TRP A 227 -8.67 1.72 -3.51
CA TRP A 227 -7.85 2.79 -2.93
C TRP A 227 -6.87 3.45 -3.92
N LEU A 228 -6.57 2.82 -5.06
CA LEU A 228 -5.54 3.28 -6.00
C LEU A 228 -5.83 4.66 -6.60
N THR A 229 -7.08 4.98 -6.91
CA THR A 229 -7.50 6.31 -7.42
C THR A 229 -7.13 7.40 -6.43
N CYS A 230 -7.52 7.25 -5.16
CA CYS A 230 -7.17 8.20 -4.11
C CYS A 230 -5.65 8.34 -3.98
N LEU A 231 -4.91 7.23 -3.92
CA LEU A 231 -3.45 7.29 -3.73
C LEU A 231 -2.72 7.89 -4.93
N SER A 232 -3.21 7.68 -6.15
CA SER A 232 -2.63 8.26 -7.36
C SER A 232 -2.78 9.79 -7.39
N ARG A 233 -3.92 10.32 -6.90
CA ARG A 233 -4.15 11.76 -6.70
C ARG A 233 -3.24 12.33 -5.61
N ILE A 234 -3.12 11.63 -4.48
CA ILE A 234 -2.17 12.01 -3.42
C ILE A 234 -0.74 12.04 -3.97
N GLY A 235 -0.39 11.06 -4.81
CA GLY A 235 0.90 10.98 -5.50
C GLY A 235 1.21 12.24 -6.30
N LYS A 236 0.29 12.73 -7.14
CA LYS A 236 0.51 13.96 -7.93
C LYS A 236 0.83 15.16 -7.05
N ILE A 237 0.17 15.27 -5.89
CA ILE A 237 0.43 16.34 -4.92
C ILE A 237 1.81 16.18 -4.29
N ILE A 238 2.20 14.97 -3.86
CA ILE A 238 3.55 14.69 -3.36
C ILE A 238 4.61 15.06 -4.40
N ARG A 239 4.39 14.65 -5.64
CA ARG A 239 5.29 14.98 -6.75
C ARG A 239 5.41 16.48 -6.94
N TRP A 240 4.31 17.21 -6.98
CA TRP A 240 4.33 18.67 -7.04
C TRP A 240 5.05 19.29 -5.84
N CYS A 241 4.91 18.67 -4.66
CA CYS A 241 5.58 19.12 -3.45
C CYS A 241 7.11 19.01 -3.54
N LEU A 242 7.62 17.94 -4.15
CA LEU A 242 9.01 17.52 -4.03
C LEU A 242 9.83 17.60 -5.33
N LYS A 243 9.19 17.73 -6.50
CA LYS A 243 9.84 17.60 -7.82
C LYS A 243 11.07 18.50 -8.02
N ASP A 244 11.08 19.66 -7.37
CA ASP A 244 12.14 20.66 -7.51
C ASP A 244 13.17 20.64 -6.37
N SER A 245 12.84 20.06 -5.21
CA SER A 245 13.69 20.12 -4.00
C SER A 245 14.26 18.75 -3.62
N ASP A 246 13.41 17.73 -3.51
CA ASP A 246 13.76 16.41 -2.98
C ASP A 246 13.12 15.30 -3.85
N PRO A 247 13.39 15.25 -5.17
CA PRO A 247 12.72 14.33 -6.09
C PRO A 247 12.98 12.85 -5.77
N GLU A 248 14.05 12.53 -5.05
CA GLU A 248 14.38 11.18 -4.58
C GLU A 248 13.43 10.64 -3.51
N LEU A 249 12.68 11.52 -2.83
CA LEU A 249 11.69 11.13 -1.82
C LEU A 249 10.32 10.78 -2.44
N ILE A 250 10.13 11.01 -3.74
CA ILE A 250 8.87 10.69 -4.43
C ILE A 250 8.70 9.17 -4.50
N PRO A 251 7.58 8.60 -4.02
CA PRO A 251 7.32 7.17 -4.11
C PRO A 251 7.40 6.66 -5.56
N PRO A 252 7.97 5.46 -5.80
CA PRO A 252 8.17 4.94 -7.16
C PRO A 252 6.87 4.49 -7.85
N VAL A 253 5.78 4.34 -7.09
CA VAL A 253 4.46 3.89 -7.58
C VAL A 253 3.83 4.92 -8.51
N PHE A 254 2.91 4.48 -9.38
CA PHE A 254 2.28 5.34 -10.40
C PHE A 254 3.30 6.09 -11.28
N ASN A 255 4.37 5.39 -11.68
CA ASN A 255 5.50 5.95 -12.44
C ASN A 255 6.11 7.19 -11.76
N ASN A 256 6.56 7.03 -10.51
CA ASN A 256 7.02 8.14 -9.67
C ASN A 256 5.95 9.23 -9.48
N CYS A 257 4.72 8.81 -9.20
CA CYS A 257 3.59 9.68 -8.94
C CYS A 257 3.26 10.66 -10.09
N THR A 258 3.43 10.22 -11.35
CA THR A 258 3.12 11.04 -12.54
C THR A 258 1.72 10.81 -13.09
N VAL A 259 1.09 9.68 -12.73
CA VAL A 259 -0.18 9.21 -13.28
C VAL A 259 -1.27 9.22 -12.21
N THR A 260 -2.49 9.64 -12.57
CA THR A 260 -3.69 9.31 -11.80
C THR A 260 -4.47 8.15 -12.42
N LEU A 261 -5.24 7.44 -11.59
CA LEU A 261 -6.09 6.33 -12.01
C LEU A 261 -7.56 6.71 -11.86
N GLU A 262 -8.28 6.74 -12.97
CA GLU A 262 -9.72 7.03 -13.03
C GLU A 262 -10.54 6.05 -12.15
N PRO A 263 -11.51 6.54 -11.35
CA PRO A 263 -12.28 5.67 -10.45
C PRO A 263 -13.02 4.54 -11.17
N LEU A 264 -13.61 4.83 -12.34
CA LEU A 264 -14.32 3.83 -13.13
C LEU A 264 -13.38 2.75 -13.69
N ASN A 265 -12.14 3.10 -14.05
CA ASN A 265 -11.13 2.13 -14.49
C ASN A 265 -10.65 1.26 -13.33
N LEU A 266 -10.52 1.82 -12.13
CA LEU A 266 -10.20 1.06 -10.92
C LEU A 266 -11.30 0.04 -10.59
N ILE A 267 -12.57 0.46 -10.60
CA ILE A 267 -13.71 -0.45 -10.36
C ILE A 267 -13.73 -1.56 -11.42
N LYS A 268 -13.63 -1.20 -12.70
CA LYS A 268 -13.65 -2.15 -13.80
C LYS A 268 -12.50 -3.16 -13.72
N SER A 269 -11.27 -2.70 -13.47
CA SER A 269 -10.11 -3.60 -13.32
C SER A 269 -10.26 -4.55 -12.13
N ARG A 270 -10.76 -4.04 -10.99
CA ARG A 270 -11.09 -4.86 -9.81
C ARG A 270 -12.09 -5.95 -10.14
N ASP A 271 -13.17 -5.60 -10.84
CA ASP A 271 -14.25 -6.54 -11.11
C ASP A 271 -13.83 -7.60 -12.14
N LEU A 272 -13.07 -7.23 -13.18
CA LEU A 272 -12.46 -8.16 -14.13
C LEU A 272 -11.53 -9.17 -13.43
N TYR A 273 -10.64 -8.67 -12.56
CA TYR A 273 -9.75 -9.52 -11.77
C TYR A 273 -10.53 -10.42 -10.80
N TRP A 274 -11.50 -9.84 -10.08
CA TRP A 274 -12.29 -10.55 -9.08
C TRP A 274 -13.09 -11.68 -9.68
N GLU A 275 -13.67 -11.45 -10.86
CA GLU A 275 -14.38 -12.48 -11.60
C GLU A 275 -13.45 -13.66 -11.94
N VAL A 276 -12.23 -13.41 -12.39
CA VAL A 276 -11.25 -14.47 -12.72
C VAL A 276 -10.92 -15.33 -11.49
N VAL A 277 -10.82 -14.74 -10.31
CA VAL A 277 -10.37 -15.43 -9.09
C VAL A 277 -11.50 -16.00 -8.22
N THR A 278 -12.77 -15.64 -8.49
CA THR A 278 -13.92 -16.09 -7.69
C THR A 278 -14.98 -16.83 -8.49
N ILE A 279 -15.25 -16.41 -9.73
CA ILE A 279 -16.16 -17.16 -10.59
C ILE A 279 -15.40 -18.38 -11.05
N ASN A 280 -15.95 -19.53 -10.66
CA ASN A 280 -15.42 -20.88 -10.79
C ASN A 280 -15.27 -21.32 -12.27
N ASN A 281 -14.57 -20.53 -13.08
CA ASN A 281 -14.00 -20.97 -14.34
C ASN A 281 -12.89 -21.92 -13.95
N ASN A 282 -13.29 -23.14 -13.60
CA ASN A 282 -12.41 -24.28 -13.46
C ASN A 282 -11.46 -24.19 -14.66
N LEU A 283 -10.19 -23.86 -14.44
CA LEU A 283 -9.12 -23.95 -15.44
C LEU A 283 -9.00 -25.38 -16.01
N ARG A 284 -9.82 -26.32 -15.54
CA ARG A 284 -10.13 -27.61 -16.15
C ARG A 284 -10.82 -27.49 -17.51
N ASN A 285 -11.56 -26.41 -17.79
CA ASN A 285 -12.13 -26.15 -19.11
C ASN A 285 -11.20 -25.23 -19.92
N VAL A 286 -10.45 -25.84 -20.86
CA VAL A 286 -9.53 -25.14 -21.76
C VAL A 286 -10.25 -24.09 -22.61
N GLU A 287 -11.53 -24.28 -22.91
CA GLU A 287 -12.34 -23.36 -23.72
C GLU A 287 -12.56 -22.00 -23.03
N ALA A 288 -12.44 -21.93 -21.70
CA ALA A 288 -12.59 -20.69 -20.94
C ALA A 288 -11.30 -19.85 -20.90
N ILE A 289 -10.15 -20.42 -21.26
CA ILE A 289 -8.84 -19.75 -21.16
C ILE A 289 -8.77 -18.46 -21.99
N PRO A 290 -9.23 -18.40 -23.26
CA PRO A 290 -9.16 -17.18 -24.05
C PRO A 290 -9.92 -16.00 -23.42
N GLU A 291 -11.07 -16.27 -22.79
CA GLU A 291 -11.86 -15.23 -22.12
C GLU A 291 -11.19 -14.77 -20.82
N ILE A 292 -10.60 -15.69 -20.05
CA ILE A 292 -9.81 -15.34 -18.85
C ILE A 292 -8.59 -14.50 -19.24
N GLU A 293 -7.84 -14.91 -20.26
CA GLU A 293 -6.69 -14.18 -20.80
C GLU A 293 -7.09 -12.77 -21.22
N LYS A 294 -8.23 -12.62 -21.91
CA LYS A 294 -8.79 -11.33 -22.30
C LYS A 294 -9.11 -10.45 -21.10
N LYS A 295 -9.81 -10.97 -20.07
CA LYS A 295 -10.16 -10.22 -18.85
C LYS A 295 -8.92 -9.73 -18.09
N LEU A 296 -7.90 -10.59 -17.97
CA LEU A 296 -6.64 -10.20 -17.32
C LEU A 296 -5.89 -9.14 -18.11
N LYS A 297 -5.82 -9.25 -19.45
CA LYS A 297 -5.21 -8.23 -20.29
C LYS A 297 -5.93 -6.89 -20.20
N GLU A 298 -7.26 -6.90 -20.25
CA GLU A 298 -8.07 -5.69 -20.09
C GLU A 298 -7.90 -5.06 -18.70
N CYS A 299 -7.82 -5.89 -17.65
CA CYS A 299 -7.50 -5.44 -16.28
C CYS A 299 -6.14 -4.73 -16.22
N ILE A 300 -5.10 -5.32 -16.81
CA ILE A 300 -3.73 -4.76 -16.86
C ILE A 300 -3.70 -3.46 -17.67
N GLU A 301 -4.38 -3.41 -18.81
CA GLU A 301 -4.37 -2.24 -19.69
C GLU A 301 -4.94 -1.01 -19.00
N ILE A 302 -6.06 -1.16 -18.28
CA ILE A 302 -6.71 -0.03 -17.60
C ILE A 302 -6.17 0.24 -16.19
N ASN A 303 -5.43 -0.71 -15.59
CA ASN A 303 -4.78 -0.56 -14.29
C ASN A 303 -3.41 -1.28 -14.30
N PRO A 304 -2.37 -0.65 -14.86
CA PRO A 304 -1.05 -1.27 -15.01
C PRO A 304 -0.24 -1.29 -13.70
N PHE A 305 -0.81 -0.82 -12.59
CA PHE A 305 -0.12 -0.64 -11.31
C PHE A 305 -0.42 -1.74 -10.30
N VAL A 306 -1.08 -2.83 -10.72
CA VAL A 306 -1.39 -4.01 -9.89
C VAL A 306 -0.67 -5.24 -10.42
N ALA A 307 -0.06 -6.02 -9.53
CA ALA A 307 0.85 -7.10 -9.90
C ALA A 307 0.11 -8.43 -10.15
N GLU A 308 -0.97 -8.67 -9.44
CA GLU A 308 -1.65 -9.95 -9.37
C GLU A 308 -2.25 -10.42 -10.71
N PRO A 309 -2.85 -9.56 -11.55
CA PRO A 309 -3.27 -9.95 -12.88
C PRO A 309 -2.11 -10.46 -13.75
N HIS A 310 -0.92 -9.86 -13.65
CA HIS A 310 0.28 -10.32 -14.34
C HIS A 310 0.72 -11.71 -13.85
N VAL A 311 0.65 -11.98 -12.53
CA VAL A 311 0.97 -13.30 -11.97
C VAL A 311 0.04 -14.39 -12.52
N LEU A 312 -1.27 -14.11 -12.59
CA LEU A 312 -2.24 -15.06 -13.14
C LEU A 312 -2.06 -15.27 -14.64
N LEU A 313 -1.77 -14.20 -15.38
CA LEU A 313 -1.52 -14.28 -16.81
C LEU A 313 -0.23 -15.08 -17.10
N ALA A 314 0.83 -14.88 -16.33
CA ALA A 314 2.04 -15.69 -16.39
C ALA A 314 1.74 -17.18 -16.16
N GLN A 315 0.91 -17.50 -15.17
CA GLN A 315 0.50 -18.88 -14.89
C GLN A 315 -0.29 -19.49 -16.05
N ILE A 316 -1.17 -18.72 -16.71
CA ILE A 316 -1.91 -19.18 -17.89
C ILE A 316 -0.94 -19.45 -19.04
N TYR A 317 0.00 -18.54 -19.31
CA TYR A 317 1.00 -18.72 -20.35
C TYR A 317 1.88 -19.94 -20.12
N MET A 318 2.23 -20.25 -18.88
CA MET A 318 2.90 -21.51 -18.55
C MET A 318 2.09 -22.76 -18.94
N ARG A 319 0.76 -22.74 -18.78
CA ARG A 319 -0.12 -23.83 -19.20
C ARG A 319 -0.27 -23.93 -20.72
N LEU A 320 -0.12 -22.81 -21.42
CA LEU A 320 -0.16 -22.73 -22.87
C LEU A 320 1.22 -22.94 -23.52
N GLU A 321 2.25 -23.27 -22.74
CA GLU A 321 3.64 -23.43 -23.19
C GLU A 321 4.23 -22.16 -23.85
N LYS A 322 3.68 -20.99 -23.51
CA LYS A 322 4.15 -19.66 -23.89
C LYS A 322 5.17 -19.16 -22.86
N TYR A 323 6.32 -19.82 -22.80
CA TYR A 323 7.29 -19.65 -21.71
C TYR A 323 7.90 -18.24 -21.68
N GLU A 324 8.23 -17.68 -22.85
CA GLU A 324 8.81 -16.35 -22.95
C GLU A 324 7.83 -15.27 -22.47
N GLU A 325 6.55 -15.35 -22.84
CA GLU A 325 5.52 -14.44 -22.35
C GLU A 325 5.25 -14.63 -20.85
N ALA A 326 5.28 -15.87 -20.36
CA ALA A 326 5.12 -16.15 -18.93
C ALA A 326 6.23 -15.50 -18.09
N GLU A 327 7.48 -15.60 -18.53
CA GLU A 327 8.60 -14.93 -17.88
C GLU A 327 8.43 -13.40 -17.88
N GLN A 328 8.04 -12.82 -19.02
CA GLN A 328 7.83 -11.38 -19.13
C GLN A 328 6.75 -10.86 -18.17
N GLU A 329 5.59 -11.52 -18.10
CA GLU A 329 4.54 -11.12 -17.17
C GLU A 329 4.97 -11.33 -15.70
N GLY A 330 5.69 -12.42 -15.40
CA GLY A 330 6.24 -12.64 -14.07
C GLY A 330 7.22 -11.54 -13.64
N LEU A 331 8.11 -11.11 -14.53
CA LEU A 331 9.06 -10.02 -14.27
C LEU A 331 8.36 -8.67 -14.06
N ARG A 332 7.28 -8.39 -14.81
CA ARG A 332 6.44 -7.18 -14.59
C ARG A 332 5.76 -7.21 -13.23
N ALA A 333 5.15 -8.34 -12.86
CA ALA A 333 4.55 -8.52 -11.54
C ALA A 333 5.56 -8.28 -10.40
N LEU A 334 6.77 -8.86 -10.50
CA LEU A 334 7.83 -8.62 -9.52
C LEU A 334 8.22 -7.15 -9.41
N LYS A 335 8.36 -6.44 -10.53
CA LYS A 335 8.67 -5.01 -10.52
C LYS A 335 7.59 -4.23 -9.77
N ILE A 336 6.32 -4.50 -10.03
CA ILE A 336 5.20 -3.83 -9.37
C ILE A 336 5.18 -4.14 -7.86
N PHE A 337 5.38 -5.41 -7.46
CA PHE A 337 5.50 -5.76 -6.05
C PHE A 337 6.68 -5.04 -5.37
N PHE A 338 7.81 -4.90 -6.06
CA PHE A 338 8.97 -4.18 -5.53
C PHE A 338 8.76 -2.67 -5.44
N ASP A 339 7.98 -2.08 -6.35
CA ASP A 339 7.66 -0.66 -6.29
C ASP A 339 6.65 -0.34 -5.18
N TRP A 340 5.68 -1.22 -4.95
CA TRP A 340 4.68 -1.01 -3.90
C TRP A 340 5.19 -1.36 -2.50
N GLY A 341 5.89 -2.48 -2.35
CA GLY A 341 6.14 -3.06 -1.03
C GLY A 341 4.90 -3.61 -0.33
N THR A 342 3.78 -3.74 -1.05
CA THR A 342 2.52 -4.35 -0.60
C THR A 342 1.78 -4.97 -1.80
N CYS A 343 0.62 -5.57 -1.55
CA CYS A 343 -0.23 -6.22 -2.55
C CYS A 343 -1.62 -5.58 -2.59
N TRP A 344 -2.25 -5.63 -3.77
CA TRP A 344 -3.62 -5.19 -3.97
C TRP A 344 -4.61 -6.29 -3.58
N ASP A 345 -4.34 -7.54 -3.98
CA ASP A 345 -5.06 -8.70 -3.46
C ASP A 345 -4.42 -9.21 -2.17
N LYS A 346 -5.12 -8.91 -1.09
CA LYS A 346 -4.69 -9.15 0.29
C LYS A 346 -5.09 -10.52 0.83
N ARG A 347 -5.65 -11.40 0.00
CA ARG A 347 -5.91 -12.81 0.36
C ARG A 347 -4.62 -13.59 0.59
N MET A 348 -3.52 -13.14 -0.01
CA MET A 348 -2.17 -13.63 0.25
C MET A 348 -1.28 -12.47 0.68
N ASN A 349 -0.25 -12.76 1.48
CA ASN A 349 0.74 -11.77 1.86
C ASN A 349 1.66 -11.43 0.67
N TRP A 350 2.25 -10.24 0.71
CA TRP A 350 3.12 -9.72 -0.35
C TRP A 350 4.34 -10.61 -0.63
N ASP A 351 4.97 -11.13 0.42
CA ASP A 351 6.09 -12.06 0.34
C ASP A 351 5.70 -13.40 -0.30
N VAL A 352 4.49 -13.89 -0.02
CA VAL A 352 3.92 -15.10 -0.65
C VAL A 352 3.71 -14.89 -2.14
N TRP A 353 3.16 -13.74 -2.54
CA TRP A 353 3.02 -13.39 -3.96
C TRP A 353 4.38 -13.34 -4.68
N ILE A 354 5.39 -12.71 -4.06
CA ILE A 354 6.76 -12.68 -4.58
C ILE A 354 7.34 -14.09 -4.71
N ALA A 355 7.18 -14.94 -3.70
CA ALA A 355 7.68 -16.30 -3.72
C ALA A 355 7.04 -17.09 -4.87
N TYR A 356 5.72 -16.96 -5.05
CA TYR A 356 4.99 -17.66 -6.09
C TYR A 356 5.34 -17.20 -7.50
N VAL A 357 5.42 -15.89 -7.76
CA VAL A 357 5.79 -15.42 -9.10
C VAL A 357 7.23 -15.81 -9.47
N ARG A 358 8.15 -15.88 -8.50
CA ARG A 358 9.51 -16.40 -8.72
C ARG A 358 9.51 -17.86 -9.14
N VAL A 359 8.62 -18.67 -8.57
CA VAL A 359 8.39 -20.05 -9.03
C VAL A 359 7.92 -20.07 -10.48
N VAL A 360 6.96 -19.22 -10.85
CA VAL A 360 6.45 -19.16 -12.23
C VAL A 360 7.56 -18.81 -13.22
N ILE A 361 8.39 -17.82 -12.90
CA ILE A 361 9.55 -17.40 -13.72
C ILE A 361 10.59 -18.51 -13.86
N ASP A 362 10.94 -19.18 -12.76
CA ASP A 362 11.91 -20.28 -12.78
C ASP A 362 11.43 -21.45 -13.66
N CYS A 363 10.15 -21.81 -13.52
CA CYS A 363 9.51 -22.80 -14.38
C CYS A 363 9.49 -22.36 -15.86
N ALA A 364 9.22 -21.08 -16.14
CA ALA A 364 9.25 -20.52 -17.50
C ALA A 364 10.65 -20.66 -18.13
N ARG A 365 11.70 -20.28 -17.40
CA ARG A 365 13.09 -20.40 -17.83
C ARG A 365 13.52 -21.84 -18.11
N LYS A 366 13.03 -22.78 -17.30
CA LYS A 366 13.26 -24.22 -17.47
C LYS A 366 12.41 -24.83 -18.58
N LYS A 367 11.38 -24.11 -19.05
CA LYS A 367 10.35 -24.62 -19.96
C LYS A 367 9.66 -25.87 -19.41
N GLU A 368 9.46 -25.88 -18.09
CA GLU A 368 8.89 -27.01 -17.37
C GLU A 368 7.68 -26.53 -16.57
N TRP A 369 6.50 -27.09 -16.86
CA TRP A 369 5.29 -26.84 -16.09
C TRP A 369 4.73 -28.12 -15.47
N PHE A 370 3.93 -27.94 -14.41
CA PHE A 370 3.37 -29.06 -13.64
C PHE A 370 2.38 -29.85 -14.48
N LYS A 371 2.62 -31.17 -14.59
CA LYS A 371 1.81 -32.07 -15.41
C LYS A 371 0.52 -32.50 -14.71
N ASN A 372 0.51 -32.44 -13.38
CA ASN A 372 -0.63 -32.79 -12.55
C ASN A 372 -0.62 -32.01 -11.22
N GLY A 373 -1.68 -32.15 -10.43
CA GLY A 373 -1.81 -31.46 -9.14
C GLY A 373 -0.72 -31.81 -8.12
N PHE A 374 -0.24 -33.05 -8.09
CA PHE A 374 0.84 -33.46 -7.17
C PHE A 374 2.18 -32.83 -7.54
N ASP A 375 2.44 -32.58 -8.82
CA ASP A 375 3.64 -31.87 -9.25
C ASP A 375 3.62 -30.43 -8.76
N THR A 376 2.45 -29.76 -8.83
CA THR A 376 2.26 -28.40 -8.29
C THR A 376 2.50 -28.33 -6.77
N LEU A 377 2.16 -29.38 -6.03
CA LEU A 377 2.37 -29.42 -4.57
C LEU A 377 3.84 -29.61 -4.17
N LYS A 378 4.72 -30.04 -5.08
CA LYS A 378 6.15 -30.27 -4.81
C LYS A 378 7.01 -29.02 -4.98
N VAL A 379 6.39 -27.90 -5.32
CA VAL A 379 7.07 -26.70 -5.78
C VAL A 379 7.41 -25.81 -4.60
N GLY A 380 8.58 -25.18 -4.64
CA GLY A 380 8.94 -24.19 -3.63
C GLY A 380 10.39 -23.73 -3.70
N LEU A 381 11.32 -24.59 -4.16
CA LEU A 381 12.72 -24.20 -4.30
C LEU A 381 12.96 -23.51 -5.65
N VAL A 382 13.38 -22.24 -5.60
CA VAL A 382 13.85 -21.49 -6.77
C VAL A 382 15.38 -21.32 -6.65
N PRO A 383 16.21 -22.03 -7.44
CA PRO A 383 17.66 -21.89 -7.38
C PRO A 383 18.13 -20.55 -7.97
N GLY A 384 19.07 -19.88 -7.30
CA GLY A 384 19.88 -18.82 -7.93
C GLY A 384 19.17 -17.51 -8.28
N ILE A 385 18.09 -17.13 -7.59
CA ILE A 385 17.45 -15.80 -7.70
C ILE A 385 17.37 -15.16 -6.31
#